data_AF-A0A6I9MQC1-F1
#
_entry.id   AF-A0A6I9MQC1-F1
#
_cell.length_a   1.000
_cell.length_b   1.000
_cell.length_c   1.000
_cell.angle_alpha   90.00
_cell.angle_beta   90.00
_cell.angle_gamma   90.00
#
_symmetry.space_group_name_H-M   'P 1'
#
loop_
_entity.id
_entity.type
_entity.pdbx_description
1 polymer ?
#
loop_
_entity_poly.entity_id
_entity_poly.type
_entity_poly.pdbx_seq_one_letter_code
_entity_poly.pdbx_strand_id
1 'polypeptide(L)'
;MEKILAPLRESVKQQGDLVHELKAKGANEQELNKAVAELKARKKILEAKELALQPKEDTVDRVKMEDTLKRRFFYDQAFAIYGGVSGLYDFGPVGCALKNNILQVWRQHFIQEEQILEIDCTMLTPEPVLKTSGHVDKFADYMVKDAKTGECYRADHLLKAHLKQLMSDNKCSAEKAAELEDVITQMDNYTQQELADLFVKYNVKSPSTGNDLTPPTSFNLMFQTSIGPGGNMTGYLRPETAQGMFLNFKRLLEFNQGKLPFGAAQIGNSFRNEISPRSGLIRVR
;
A
#
# COMPACT_ATOMS: atom_id res chain seq x y z
N MET A 1 -16.32 -7.77 25.18
CA MET A 1 -16.13 -7.68 23.72
C MET A 1 -16.64 -8.95 23.02
N GLU A 2 -16.05 -10.13 23.29
CA GLU A 2 -16.41 -11.36 22.57
C GLU A 2 -17.87 -11.81 22.73
N LYS A 3 -18.47 -11.67 23.92
CA LYS A 3 -19.90 -11.99 24.16
C LYS A 3 -20.88 -11.18 23.28
N ILE A 4 -20.46 -10.02 22.76
CA ILE A 4 -21.29 -9.15 21.91
C ILE A 4 -20.98 -9.37 20.42
N LEU A 5 -19.72 -9.69 20.08
CA LEU A 5 -19.27 -9.88 18.70
C LEU A 5 -19.56 -11.29 18.17
N ALA A 6 -19.52 -12.32 19.02
CA ALA A 6 -19.70 -13.70 18.58
C ALA A 6 -21.02 -13.96 17.82
N PRO A 7 -22.19 -13.46 18.27
CA PRO A 7 -23.45 -13.65 17.52
C PRO A 7 -23.46 -12.94 16.17
N LEU A 8 -22.78 -11.79 16.04
CA LEU A 8 -22.69 -11.03 14.80
C LEU A 8 -21.75 -11.70 13.79
N ARG A 9 -20.61 -12.23 14.28
CA ARG A 9 -19.67 -13.03 13.46
C ARG A 9 -20.32 -14.29 12.94
N GLU A 10 -21.07 -14.98 13.81
CA GLU A 10 -21.84 -16.17 13.42
C GLU A 10 -22.93 -15.82 12.39
N SER A 11 -23.64 -14.71 12.56
CA SER A 11 -24.65 -14.25 11.58
C SER A 11 -24.06 -13.90 10.22
N VAL A 12 -22.86 -13.30 10.18
CA VAL A 12 -22.12 -13.02 8.93
C VAL A 12 -21.66 -14.33 8.28
N LYS A 13 -21.14 -15.27 9.08
CA LYS A 13 -20.70 -16.58 8.60
C LYS A 13 -21.86 -17.36 7.96
N GLN A 14 -22.99 -17.48 8.67
CA GLN A 14 -24.19 -18.16 8.17
C GLN A 14 -24.68 -17.57 6.84
N GLN A 15 -24.66 -16.25 6.70
CA GLN A 15 -25.05 -15.60 5.44
C GLN A 15 -24.02 -15.80 4.33
N GLY A 16 -22.73 -15.85 4.68
CA GLY A 16 -21.65 -16.17 3.74
C GLY A 16 -21.78 -17.59 3.19
N ASP A 17 -22.04 -18.55 4.07
CA ASP A 17 -22.27 -19.96 3.72
C ASP A 17 -23.50 -20.09 2.80
N LEU A 18 -24.59 -19.37 3.08
CA LEU A 18 -25.77 -19.31 2.21
C LEU A 18 -25.45 -18.78 0.80
N VAL A 19 -24.64 -17.72 0.68
CA VAL A 19 -24.21 -17.18 -0.62
C VAL A 19 -23.37 -18.20 -1.38
N HIS A 20 -22.50 -18.95 -0.69
CA HIS A 20 -21.72 -20.03 -1.30
C HIS A 20 -22.60 -21.18 -1.78
N GLU A 21 -23.60 -21.59 -1.00
CA GLU A 21 -24.56 -22.61 -1.39
C GLU A 21 -25.41 -22.19 -2.60
N LEU A 22 -25.89 -20.95 -2.63
CA LEU A 22 -26.68 -20.43 -3.75
C LEU A 22 -25.87 -20.41 -5.05
N LYS A 23 -24.57 -20.09 -4.97
CA LYS A 23 -23.66 -20.19 -6.11
C LYS A 23 -23.45 -21.64 -6.56
N ALA A 24 -23.27 -22.57 -5.62
CA ALA A 24 -23.08 -23.98 -5.92
C ALA A 24 -24.34 -24.63 -6.53
N LYS A 25 -25.53 -24.18 -6.14
CA LYS A 25 -26.83 -24.67 -6.62
C LYS A 25 -27.30 -23.98 -7.92
N GLY A 26 -26.54 -23.02 -8.44
CA GLY A 26 -26.91 -22.30 -9.67
C GLY A 26 -28.16 -21.43 -9.51
N ALA A 27 -28.35 -20.82 -8.34
CA ALA A 27 -29.49 -19.93 -8.07
C ALA A 27 -29.55 -18.75 -9.05
N ASN A 28 -30.76 -18.22 -9.27
CA ASN A 28 -30.95 -17.10 -10.19
C ASN A 28 -30.26 -15.82 -9.68
N GLU A 29 -29.96 -14.92 -10.62
CA GLU A 29 -29.18 -13.70 -10.34
C GLU A 29 -29.86 -12.77 -9.32
N GLN A 30 -31.20 -12.74 -9.28
CA GLN A 30 -31.96 -11.94 -8.32
C GLN A 30 -31.80 -12.45 -6.88
N GLU A 31 -31.88 -13.77 -6.66
CA GLU A 31 -31.69 -14.40 -5.36
C GLU A 31 -30.25 -14.22 -4.88
N LEU A 32 -29.27 -14.38 -5.77
CA LEU A 32 -27.87 -14.17 -5.45
C LEU A 32 -27.59 -12.71 -5.06
N ASN A 33 -28.11 -11.75 -5.82
CA ASN A 33 -27.94 -10.32 -5.53
C ASN A 33 -28.59 -9.92 -4.20
N LYS A 34 -29.77 -10.47 -3.89
CA LYS A 34 -30.44 -10.26 -2.61
C LYS A 34 -29.62 -10.81 -1.43
N ALA A 35 -29.12 -12.04 -1.56
CA ALA A 35 -28.29 -12.68 -0.53
C ALA A 35 -26.96 -11.94 -0.30
N VAL A 36 -26.33 -11.44 -1.37
CA VAL A 36 -25.10 -10.62 -1.31
C VAL A 36 -25.37 -9.26 -0.68
N ALA A 37 -26.49 -8.60 -1.00
CA ALA A 37 -26.87 -7.33 -0.38
C ALA A 37 -27.07 -7.49 1.14
N GLU A 38 -27.73 -8.58 1.55
CA GLU A 38 -27.91 -8.90 2.97
C GLU A 38 -26.59 -9.25 3.67
N LEU A 39 -25.69 -9.98 3.01
CA LEU A 39 -24.33 -10.22 3.52
C LEU A 39 -23.57 -8.92 3.75
N LYS A 40 -23.64 -7.97 2.80
CA LYS A 40 -23.01 -6.64 2.92
C LYS A 40 -23.61 -5.86 4.11
N ALA A 41 -24.93 -5.90 4.29
CA ALA A 41 -25.59 -5.25 5.42
C ALA A 41 -25.14 -5.83 6.76
N ARG A 42 -25.06 -7.16 6.89
CA ARG A 42 -24.58 -7.83 8.12
C ARG A 42 -23.10 -7.52 8.41
N LYS A 43 -22.25 -7.50 7.39
CA LYS A 43 -20.84 -7.08 7.53
C LYS A 43 -20.72 -5.65 8.04
N LYS A 44 -21.50 -4.72 7.49
CA LYS A 44 -21.51 -3.31 7.94
C LYS A 44 -21.92 -3.17 9.40
N ILE A 45 -22.89 -3.96 9.87
CA ILE A 45 -23.32 -3.96 11.28
C ILE A 45 -22.22 -4.53 12.18
N LEU A 46 -21.59 -5.64 11.78
CA LEU A 46 -20.46 -6.22 12.51
C LEU A 46 -19.30 -5.22 12.61
N GLU A 47 -18.87 -4.62 11.50
CA GLU A 47 -17.81 -3.62 11.45
C GLU A 47 -18.12 -2.41 12.33
N ALA A 48 -19.34 -1.87 12.26
CA ALA A 48 -19.75 -0.75 13.10
C ALA A 48 -19.75 -1.11 14.59
N LYS A 49 -20.11 -2.35 14.94
CA LYS A 49 -20.13 -2.81 16.33
C LYS A 49 -18.75 -3.16 16.86
N GLU A 50 -17.88 -3.73 16.01
CA GLU A 50 -16.46 -3.92 16.30
C GLU A 50 -15.79 -2.58 16.58
N LEU A 51 -16.03 -1.58 15.73
CA LEU A 51 -15.54 -0.20 15.93
C LEU A 51 -16.08 0.44 17.22
N ALA A 52 -17.37 0.26 17.53
CA ALA A 52 -17.97 0.82 18.74
C ALA A 52 -17.52 0.13 20.04
N LEU A 53 -17.08 -1.14 19.95
CA LEU A 53 -16.59 -1.92 21.08
C LEU A 53 -15.07 -1.91 21.21
N GLN A 54 -14.35 -1.38 20.22
CA GLN A 54 -12.96 -1.03 20.41
C GLN A 54 -12.87 -0.15 21.65
N PRO A 55 -11.98 -0.47 22.60
CA PRO A 55 -11.71 0.44 23.70
C PRO A 55 -11.39 1.80 23.08
N LYS A 56 -12.05 2.87 23.55
CA LYS A 56 -11.67 4.24 23.18
C LYS A 56 -10.16 4.31 23.37
N GLU A 57 -9.44 4.43 22.25
CA GLU A 57 -8.01 4.18 22.19
C GLU A 57 -7.29 4.85 23.38
N ASP A 58 -6.29 4.16 23.93
CA ASP A 58 -5.10 4.86 24.39
C ASP A 58 -4.53 5.55 23.15
N THR A 59 -5.06 6.73 22.82
CA THR A 59 -4.64 7.52 21.66
C THR A 59 -3.16 7.78 21.83
N VAL A 60 -2.33 7.20 20.96
CA VAL A 60 -0.90 7.40 21.01
C VAL A 60 -0.61 8.85 20.64
N ASP A 61 0.00 9.59 21.55
CA ASP A 61 0.57 10.89 21.24
C ASP A 61 1.76 10.69 20.28
N ARG A 62 1.46 10.78 18.98
CA ARG A 62 2.42 10.57 17.90
C ARG A 62 3.61 11.51 18.02
N VAL A 63 3.41 12.76 18.42
CA VAL A 63 4.48 13.76 18.52
C VAL A 63 5.45 13.35 19.63
N LYS A 64 4.92 13.00 20.79
CA LYS A 64 5.73 12.55 21.94
C LYS A 64 6.44 11.22 21.65
N MET A 65 5.80 10.32 20.92
CA MET A 65 6.39 9.06 20.47
C MET A 65 7.55 9.31 19.50
N GLU A 66 7.32 10.10 18.44
CA GLU A 66 8.33 10.41 17.43
C GLU A 66 9.53 11.17 18.02
N ASP A 67 9.30 12.10 18.94
CA ASP A 67 10.38 12.77 19.70
C ASP A 67 11.24 11.75 20.45
N THR A 68 10.60 10.82 21.16
CA THR A 68 11.32 9.79 21.92
C THR A 68 12.11 8.87 20.99
N LEU A 69 11.53 8.45 19.86
CA LEU A 69 12.19 7.60 18.88
C LEU A 69 13.44 8.28 18.30
N LYS A 70 13.35 9.55 17.94
CA LYS A 70 14.49 10.33 17.41
C LYS A 70 15.54 10.62 18.48
N ARG A 71 15.13 11.12 19.65
CA ARG A 71 16.04 11.45 20.77
C ARG A 71 16.81 10.24 21.29
N ARG A 72 16.20 9.05 21.23
CA ARG A 72 16.85 7.78 21.59
C ARG A 72 17.50 7.07 20.40
N PHE A 73 17.51 7.71 19.24
CA PHE A 73 18.15 7.25 18.01
C PHE A 73 17.70 5.82 17.64
N PHE A 74 16.37 5.60 17.63
CA PHE A 74 15.77 4.42 17.01
C PHE A 74 15.92 4.50 15.49
N TYR A 75 15.48 5.62 14.92
CA TYR A 75 15.77 6.01 13.55
C TYR A 75 15.82 7.53 13.47
N ASP A 76 16.46 8.04 12.43
CA ASP A 76 16.41 9.46 12.09
C ASP A 76 16.44 9.66 10.57
N GLN A 77 16.20 10.89 10.12
CA GLN A 77 16.21 11.23 8.70
C GLN A 77 17.60 11.00 8.10
N ALA A 78 17.66 10.22 7.02
CA ALA A 78 18.93 9.94 6.36
C ALA A 78 19.50 11.24 5.76
N PHE A 79 20.82 11.40 5.87
CA PHE A 79 21.56 12.59 5.42
C PHE A 79 21.11 13.91 6.09
N ALA A 80 20.62 13.86 7.34
CA ALA A 80 20.07 15.03 8.04
C ALA A 80 20.96 16.29 8.01
N ILE A 81 22.29 16.13 8.17
CA ILE A 81 23.24 17.27 8.14
C ILE A 81 23.36 17.96 6.77
N TYR A 82 22.85 17.34 5.71
CA TYR A 82 22.76 17.87 4.35
C TYR A 82 21.35 18.36 3.99
N GLY A 83 20.46 18.50 4.97
CA GLY A 83 19.05 18.86 4.75
C GLY A 83 18.10 17.66 4.66
N GLY A 84 18.66 16.44 4.63
CA GLY A 84 17.91 15.19 4.62
C GLY A 84 17.22 14.87 3.29
N VAL A 85 16.85 13.61 3.11
CA VAL A 85 16.11 13.15 1.92
C VAL A 85 14.78 12.53 2.36
N SER A 86 13.66 13.09 1.91
CA SER A 86 12.33 12.57 2.23
C SER A 86 12.16 11.12 1.77
N GLY A 87 11.61 10.29 2.66
CA GLY A 87 11.43 8.86 2.42
C GLY A 87 12.66 8.00 2.71
N LEU A 88 13.80 8.56 3.10
CA LEU A 88 15.00 7.82 3.51
C LEU A 88 15.28 8.03 5.00
N TYR A 89 15.56 6.93 5.70
CA TYR A 89 15.80 6.93 7.14
C TYR A 89 16.93 5.98 7.50
N ASP A 90 17.76 6.39 8.44
CA ASP A 90 18.83 5.58 9.02
C ASP A 90 18.38 5.03 10.37
N PHE A 91 18.59 3.74 10.60
CA PHE A 91 18.29 3.09 11.88
C PHE A 91 19.50 3.16 12.80
N GLY A 92 19.27 3.61 14.04
CA GLY A 92 20.31 3.70 15.06
C GLY A 92 20.49 2.42 15.88
N PRO A 93 21.37 2.39 16.90
CA PRO A 93 21.71 1.16 17.61
C PRO A 93 20.50 0.40 18.15
N VAL A 94 19.57 1.10 18.82
CA VAL A 94 18.37 0.47 19.39
C VAL A 94 17.34 0.09 18.33
N GLY A 95 17.24 0.85 17.24
CA GLY A 95 16.36 0.52 16.12
C GLY A 95 16.87 -0.69 15.34
N CYS A 96 18.18 -0.78 15.10
CA CYS A 96 18.84 -1.94 14.50
C CYS A 96 18.65 -3.19 15.37
N ALA A 97 18.84 -3.10 16.69
CA ALA A 97 18.61 -4.21 17.60
C ALA A 97 17.15 -4.70 17.53
N LEU A 98 16.18 -3.79 17.58
CA LEU A 98 14.77 -4.12 17.45
C LEU A 98 14.44 -4.75 16.08
N LYS A 99 14.94 -4.16 14.99
CA LYS A 99 14.76 -4.68 13.62
C LYS A 99 15.31 -6.10 13.50
N ASN A 100 16.50 -6.35 14.03
CA ASN A 100 17.13 -7.67 13.99
C ASN A 100 16.31 -8.70 14.79
N ASN A 101 15.80 -8.32 15.97
CA ASN A 101 14.93 -9.19 16.76
C ASN A 101 13.63 -9.53 16.02
N ILE A 102 12.99 -8.54 15.37
CA ILE A 102 11.79 -8.78 14.56
C ILE A 102 12.08 -9.76 13.41
N LEU A 103 13.18 -9.56 12.69
CA LEU A 103 13.59 -10.46 11.60
C LEU A 103 13.90 -11.88 12.11
N GLN A 104 14.50 -12.00 13.29
CA GLN A 104 14.79 -13.29 13.91
C GLN A 104 13.50 -14.03 14.29
N VAL A 105 12.54 -13.34 14.91
CA VAL A 105 11.22 -13.91 15.22
C VAL A 105 10.50 -14.32 13.94
N TRP A 106 10.57 -13.51 12.88
CA TRP A 106 9.96 -13.84 11.59
C TRP A 106 10.58 -15.10 10.96
N ARG A 107 11.92 -15.24 11.01
CA ARG A 107 12.61 -16.45 10.55
C ARG A 107 12.17 -17.68 11.33
N GLN A 108 12.12 -17.59 12.65
CA GLN A 108 11.68 -18.69 13.51
C GLN A 108 10.22 -19.08 13.20
N HIS A 109 9.34 -18.09 13.08
CA HIS A 109 7.91 -18.31 12.91
C HIS A 109 7.52 -18.84 11.53
N PHE A 110 8.19 -18.40 10.45
CA PHE A 110 7.83 -18.80 9.09
C PHE A 110 8.86 -19.75 8.48
N ILE A 111 10.13 -19.34 8.42
CA ILE A 111 11.16 -20.13 7.72
C ILE A 111 11.43 -21.45 8.43
N GLN A 112 11.63 -21.42 9.75
CA GLN A 112 11.96 -22.61 10.51
C GLN A 112 10.76 -23.51 10.72
N GLU A 113 9.60 -22.96 11.10
CA GLU A 113 8.38 -23.72 11.35
C GLU A 113 7.89 -24.47 10.10
N GLU A 114 7.85 -23.78 8.94
CA GLU A 114 7.32 -24.33 7.68
C GLU A 114 8.43 -24.86 6.75
N GLN A 115 9.68 -24.92 7.23
CA GLN A 115 10.87 -25.34 6.46
C GLN A 115 11.00 -24.64 5.09
N ILE A 116 10.74 -23.34 5.05
CA ILE A 116 10.75 -22.54 3.82
C ILE A 116 12.18 -22.38 3.30
N LEU A 117 12.36 -22.47 1.99
CA LEU A 117 13.65 -22.31 1.34
C LEU A 117 14.04 -20.82 1.25
N GLU A 118 14.85 -20.34 2.20
CA GLU A 118 15.38 -18.97 2.18
C GLU A 118 16.48 -18.83 1.11
N ILE A 119 16.37 -17.81 0.25
CA ILE A 119 17.40 -17.42 -0.72
C ILE A 119 17.69 -15.92 -0.63
N ASP A 120 18.87 -15.50 -1.10
CA ASP A 120 19.21 -14.08 -1.24
C ASP A 120 19.60 -13.76 -2.68
N CYS A 121 18.89 -12.81 -3.27
CA CYS A 121 19.03 -12.37 -4.66
C CYS A 121 19.50 -10.90 -4.71
N THR A 122 20.06 -10.49 -5.85
CA THR A 122 20.51 -9.12 -6.06
C THR A 122 19.35 -8.11 -6.04
N MET A 123 19.68 -6.86 -5.73
CA MET A 123 18.72 -5.74 -5.81
C MET A 123 18.63 -5.17 -7.22
N LEU A 124 19.76 -5.13 -7.92
CA LEU A 124 19.87 -4.64 -9.29
C LEU A 124 19.27 -5.68 -10.25
N THR A 125 18.31 -5.23 -11.05
CA THR A 125 17.47 -6.06 -11.92
C THR A 125 17.47 -5.51 -13.34
N PRO A 126 17.85 -6.29 -14.37
CA PRO A 126 17.78 -5.85 -15.76
C PRO A 126 16.34 -5.55 -16.20
N GLU A 127 16.17 -4.52 -17.04
CA GLU A 127 14.85 -4.10 -17.56
C GLU A 127 13.99 -5.25 -18.11
N PRO A 128 14.51 -6.22 -18.90
CA PRO A 128 13.69 -7.30 -19.45
C PRO A 128 12.92 -8.10 -18.40
N VAL A 129 13.50 -8.33 -17.21
CA VAL A 129 12.82 -9.06 -16.13
C VAL A 129 11.59 -8.31 -15.63
N LEU A 130 11.74 -7.00 -15.43
CA LEU A 130 10.67 -6.14 -14.91
C LEU A 130 9.65 -5.76 -16.00
N LYS A 131 10.06 -5.79 -17.26
CA LYS A 131 9.16 -5.71 -18.41
C LYS A 131 8.28 -6.95 -18.50
N THR A 132 8.88 -8.14 -18.44
CA THR A 132 8.13 -9.41 -18.51
C THR A 132 7.15 -9.58 -17.35
N SER A 133 7.51 -9.16 -16.14
CA SER A 133 6.60 -9.17 -14.98
C SER A 133 5.53 -8.06 -15.02
N GLY A 134 5.59 -7.14 -15.99
CA GLY A 134 4.63 -6.05 -16.17
C GLY A 134 4.90 -4.81 -15.31
N HIS A 135 5.95 -4.81 -14.48
CA HIS A 135 6.29 -3.68 -13.63
C HIS A 135 6.65 -2.43 -14.44
N VAL A 136 7.37 -2.57 -15.55
CA VAL A 136 7.74 -1.41 -16.39
C VAL A 136 6.50 -0.66 -16.90
N ASP A 137 5.42 -1.38 -17.18
CA ASP A 137 4.20 -0.81 -17.77
C ASP A 137 3.17 -0.38 -16.74
N LYS A 138 3.09 -1.08 -15.60
CA LYS A 138 2.00 -0.93 -14.63
C LYS A 138 2.43 -0.41 -13.27
N PHE A 139 3.72 -0.46 -12.93
CA PHE A 139 4.22 -0.03 -11.62
C PHE A 139 4.44 1.49 -11.60
N ALA A 140 3.34 2.21 -11.79
CA ALA A 140 3.32 3.65 -11.90
C ALA A 140 2.14 4.23 -11.14
N ASP A 141 2.33 5.45 -10.64
CA ASP A 141 1.30 6.26 -10.04
C ASP A 141 1.01 7.47 -10.92
N TYR A 142 -0.17 8.06 -10.78
CA TYR A 142 -0.45 9.34 -11.39
C TYR A 142 0.10 10.48 -10.53
N MET A 143 0.87 11.36 -11.16
CA MET A 143 1.50 12.52 -10.56
C MET A 143 0.96 13.81 -11.18
N VAL A 144 0.72 14.81 -10.34
CA VAL A 144 0.46 16.21 -10.73
C VAL A 144 1.55 17.11 -10.17
N LYS A 145 1.81 18.22 -10.85
CA LYS A 145 2.82 19.20 -10.43
C LYS A 145 2.20 20.58 -10.28
N ASP A 146 2.65 21.34 -9.29
CA ASP A 146 2.38 22.79 -9.25
C ASP A 146 3.02 23.44 -10.48
N ALA A 147 2.21 24.13 -11.29
CA ALA A 147 2.66 24.70 -12.56
C ALA A 147 3.73 25.80 -12.40
N LYS A 148 3.87 26.40 -11.21
CA LYS A 148 4.86 27.45 -10.94
C LYS A 148 6.06 26.94 -10.16
N THR A 149 5.85 26.12 -9.13
CA THR A 149 6.94 25.67 -8.25
C THR A 149 7.56 24.35 -8.66
N GLY A 150 6.84 23.54 -9.46
CA GLY A 150 7.25 22.19 -9.81
C GLY A 150 7.11 21.16 -8.68
N GLU A 151 6.52 21.55 -7.53
CA GLU A 151 6.26 20.61 -6.43
C GLU A 151 5.36 19.48 -6.92
N CYS A 152 5.76 18.24 -6.66
CA CYS A 152 5.10 17.05 -7.16
C CYS A 152 4.19 16.42 -6.09
N TYR A 153 3.00 16.03 -6.50
CA TYR A 153 2.02 15.34 -5.65
C TYR A 153 1.50 14.09 -6.34
N ARG A 154 1.18 13.07 -5.54
CA ARG A 154 0.44 11.90 -6.00
C ARG A 154 -1.02 12.30 -6.19
N ALA A 155 -1.57 12.10 -7.39
CA ALA A 155 -2.84 12.69 -7.81
C ALA A 155 -4.03 12.17 -6.98
N ASP A 156 -4.11 10.86 -6.78
CA ASP A 156 -5.12 10.17 -5.96
C ASP A 156 -5.16 10.69 -4.51
N HIS A 157 -4.00 10.84 -3.88
CA HIS A 157 -3.86 11.33 -2.51
C HIS A 157 -4.26 12.79 -2.39
N LEU A 158 -3.84 13.61 -3.34
CA LEU A 158 -4.16 15.03 -3.35
C LEU A 158 -5.67 15.25 -3.53
N LEU A 159 -6.27 14.54 -4.48
CA LEU A 159 -7.72 14.57 -4.70
C LEU A 159 -8.44 14.09 -3.44
N LYS A 160 -8.08 12.94 -2.87
CA LYS A 160 -8.69 12.41 -1.64
C LYS A 160 -8.60 13.39 -0.46
N ALA A 161 -7.47 14.06 -0.28
CA ALA A 161 -7.30 15.08 0.76
C ALA A 161 -8.21 16.30 0.51
N HIS A 162 -8.27 16.77 -0.73
CA HIS A 162 -9.12 17.89 -1.12
C HIS A 162 -10.61 17.58 -0.93
N LEU A 163 -11.08 16.40 -1.36
CA LEU A 163 -12.47 15.99 -1.20
C LEU A 163 -12.85 15.85 0.28
N LYS A 164 -11.97 15.32 1.13
CA LYS A 164 -12.17 15.29 2.58
C LYS A 164 -12.28 16.69 3.20
N GLN A 165 -11.47 17.62 2.74
CA GLN A 165 -11.55 19.01 3.19
C GLN A 165 -12.90 19.63 2.81
N LEU A 166 -13.36 19.42 1.57
CA LEU A 166 -14.69 19.89 1.12
C LEU A 166 -15.85 19.28 1.93
N MET A 167 -15.72 18.03 2.38
CA MET A 167 -16.71 17.39 3.27
C MET A 167 -16.70 17.96 4.69
N SER A 168 -15.53 18.41 5.18
CA SER A 168 -15.40 19.01 6.52
C SER A 168 -15.91 20.45 6.59
N ASP A 169 -16.08 21.13 5.45
CA ASP A 169 -16.62 22.48 5.40
C ASP A 169 -18.15 22.45 5.64
N ASN A 170 -18.63 23.26 6.59
CA ASN A 170 -20.05 23.38 7.03
C ASN A 170 -21.06 23.77 5.92
N LYS A 171 -20.65 23.84 4.66
CA LYS A 171 -21.48 24.16 3.49
C LYS A 171 -21.78 22.95 2.61
N CYS A 172 -21.34 21.74 2.97
CA CYS A 172 -21.60 20.54 2.17
C CYS A 172 -23.01 19.98 2.45
N SER A 173 -23.84 19.83 1.42
CA SER A 173 -25.12 19.12 1.52
C SER A 173 -24.87 17.61 1.73
N ALA A 174 -25.83 16.91 2.35
CA ALA A 174 -25.73 15.47 2.59
C ALA A 174 -25.58 14.67 1.29
N GLU A 175 -26.23 15.12 0.21
CA GLU A 175 -26.13 14.51 -1.13
C GLU A 175 -24.71 14.65 -1.70
N LYS A 176 -24.12 15.85 -1.58
CA LYS A 176 -22.75 16.09 -2.06
C LYS A 176 -21.72 15.35 -1.22
N ALA A 177 -21.93 15.19 0.09
CA ALA A 177 -21.05 14.38 0.93
C ALA A 177 -21.09 12.89 0.53
N ALA A 178 -22.26 12.35 0.19
CA ALA A 178 -22.37 10.97 -0.29
C ALA A 178 -21.68 10.78 -1.66
N GLU A 179 -21.80 11.74 -2.58
CA GLU A 179 -21.07 11.73 -3.85
C GLU A 179 -19.54 11.75 -3.63
N LEU A 180 -19.05 12.63 -2.76
CA LEU A 180 -17.62 12.73 -2.46
C LEU A 180 -17.07 11.45 -1.83
N GLU A 181 -17.83 10.81 -0.94
CA GLU A 181 -17.43 9.54 -0.32
C GLU A 181 -17.37 8.38 -1.33
N ASP A 182 -18.30 8.34 -2.30
CA ASP A 182 -18.27 7.35 -3.39
C ASP A 182 -17.03 7.55 -4.28
N VAL A 183 -16.73 8.80 -4.65
CA VAL A 183 -15.51 9.13 -5.41
C VAL A 183 -14.25 8.72 -4.64
N ILE A 184 -14.19 8.98 -3.33
CA ILE A 184 -13.06 8.56 -2.49
C ILE A 184 -12.92 7.03 -2.43
N THR A 185 -14.03 6.31 -2.42
CA THR A 185 -14.06 4.84 -2.35
C THR A 185 -13.58 4.20 -3.65
N GLN A 186 -13.84 4.85 -4.79
CA GLN A 186 -13.46 4.36 -6.12
C GLN A 186 -12.11 4.91 -6.61
N MET A 187 -11.38 5.66 -5.77
CA MET A 187 -10.18 6.41 -6.16
C MET A 187 -9.11 5.56 -6.86
N ASP A 188 -8.90 4.33 -6.40
CA ASP A 188 -7.87 3.42 -6.93
C ASP A 188 -8.23 2.84 -8.32
N ASN A 189 -9.46 3.04 -8.79
CA ASN A 189 -9.95 2.49 -10.05
C ASN A 189 -9.97 3.51 -11.20
N TYR A 190 -9.78 4.80 -10.90
CA TYR A 190 -9.85 5.83 -11.92
C TYR A 190 -8.66 5.79 -12.88
N THR A 191 -8.97 5.94 -14.16
CA THR A 191 -7.98 6.14 -15.22
C THR A 191 -7.35 7.52 -15.15
N GLN A 192 -6.26 7.72 -15.89
CA GLN A 192 -5.60 9.03 -16.00
C GLN A 192 -6.57 10.15 -16.42
N GLN A 193 -7.45 9.85 -17.39
CA GLN A 193 -8.39 10.83 -17.92
C GLN A 193 -9.50 11.15 -16.92
N GLU A 194 -10.08 10.13 -16.28
CA GLU A 194 -11.09 10.33 -15.24
C GLU A 194 -10.53 11.14 -14.07
N LEU A 195 -9.30 10.87 -13.64
CA LEU A 195 -8.63 11.72 -12.64
C LEU A 195 -8.46 13.15 -13.14
N ALA A 196 -8.07 13.38 -14.39
CA ALA A 196 -7.97 14.72 -14.94
C ALA A 196 -9.32 15.46 -14.89
N ASP A 197 -10.40 14.78 -15.27
CA ASP A 197 -11.76 15.33 -15.26
C ASP A 197 -12.21 15.65 -13.83
N LEU A 198 -11.91 14.78 -12.85
CA LEU A 198 -12.20 15.00 -11.43
C LEU A 198 -11.41 16.20 -10.86
N PHE A 199 -10.15 16.36 -11.25
CA PHE A 199 -9.31 17.50 -10.85
C PHE A 199 -9.92 18.83 -11.34
N VAL A 200 -10.46 18.85 -12.57
CA VAL A 200 -11.17 20.01 -13.12
C VAL A 200 -12.51 20.21 -12.42
N LYS A 201 -13.32 19.15 -12.28
CA LYS A 201 -14.66 19.18 -11.67
C LYS A 201 -14.63 19.77 -10.26
N TYR A 202 -13.64 19.37 -9.45
CA TYR A 202 -13.49 19.83 -8.07
C TYR A 202 -12.52 21.00 -7.93
N ASN A 203 -11.98 21.53 -9.03
CA ASN A 203 -11.05 22.66 -9.05
C ASN A 203 -9.89 22.49 -8.05
N VAL A 204 -9.24 21.32 -8.11
CA VAL A 204 -8.16 20.94 -7.19
C VAL A 204 -6.94 21.80 -7.48
N LYS A 205 -6.38 22.40 -6.42
CA LYS A 205 -5.20 23.28 -6.49
C LYS A 205 -4.09 22.78 -5.59
N SER A 206 -2.90 23.32 -5.80
CA SER A 206 -1.74 23.07 -4.94
C SER A 206 -2.06 23.47 -3.48
N PRO A 207 -1.88 22.58 -2.49
CA PRO A 207 -2.25 22.86 -1.10
C PRO A 207 -1.30 23.85 -0.43
N SER A 208 -0.06 23.99 -0.91
CA SER A 208 0.93 24.91 -0.33
C SER A 208 0.80 26.33 -0.86
N THR A 209 0.41 26.50 -2.12
CA THR A 209 0.44 27.79 -2.84
C THR A 209 -0.91 28.26 -3.37
N GLY A 210 -1.88 27.36 -3.52
CA GLY A 210 -3.13 27.63 -4.23
C GLY A 210 -2.98 27.80 -5.74
N ASN A 211 -1.83 27.46 -6.33
CA ASN A 211 -1.61 27.50 -7.78
C ASN A 211 -2.33 26.36 -8.50
N ASP A 212 -2.51 26.54 -9.81
CA ASP A 212 -3.02 25.50 -10.70
C ASP A 212 -2.01 24.36 -10.87
N LEU A 213 -2.54 23.16 -11.06
CA LEU A 213 -1.77 21.93 -11.21
C LEU A 213 -1.70 21.51 -12.68
N THR A 214 -0.63 20.84 -13.06
CA THR A 214 -0.55 20.16 -14.35
C THR A 214 -1.55 18.99 -14.40
N PRO A 215 -1.98 18.56 -15.59
CA PRO A 215 -2.75 17.34 -15.73
C PRO A 215 -2.04 16.13 -15.10
N PRO A 216 -2.78 15.13 -14.57
CA PRO A 216 -2.20 13.89 -14.09
C PRO A 216 -1.39 13.18 -15.18
N THR A 217 -0.17 12.77 -14.84
CA THR A 217 0.73 12.05 -15.74
C THR A 217 1.24 10.78 -15.06
N SER A 218 1.42 9.70 -15.82
CA SER A 218 1.98 8.46 -15.28
C SER A 218 3.45 8.64 -14.88
N PHE A 219 3.81 8.18 -13.68
CA PHE A 219 5.15 8.25 -13.13
C PHE A 219 5.59 6.87 -12.65
N ASN A 220 6.66 6.34 -13.26
CA ASN A 220 7.20 5.04 -12.88
C ASN A 220 7.83 5.10 -11.48
N LEU A 221 7.40 4.20 -10.60
CA LEU A 221 7.85 4.14 -9.21
C LEU A 221 9.14 3.33 -9.03
N MET A 222 9.80 2.87 -10.09
CA MET A 222 11.07 2.14 -9.98
C MET A 222 12.24 3.11 -10.11
N PHE A 223 13.28 2.89 -9.31
CA PHE A 223 14.56 3.59 -9.50
C PHE A 223 15.29 2.97 -10.69
N GLN A 224 15.37 3.72 -11.79
CA GLN A 224 16.12 3.34 -12.97
C GLN A 224 17.62 3.59 -12.79
N THR A 225 18.44 2.71 -13.35
CA THR A 225 19.89 2.81 -13.40
C THR A 225 20.42 2.20 -14.70
N SER A 226 21.74 2.25 -14.89
CA SER A 226 22.43 1.60 -16.00
C SER A 226 23.41 0.55 -15.47
N ILE A 227 23.37 -0.64 -16.06
CA ILE A 227 24.22 -1.77 -15.69
C ILE A 227 25.44 -1.77 -16.62
N GLY A 228 26.63 -1.66 -16.01
CA GLY A 228 27.90 -1.61 -16.73
C GLY A 228 28.26 -0.20 -17.23
N PRO A 229 29.54 0.02 -17.58
CA PRO A 229 30.09 1.34 -17.83
C PRO A 229 29.57 2.01 -19.11
N GLY A 230 29.09 1.22 -20.08
CA GLY A 230 28.65 1.71 -21.38
C GLY A 230 27.24 2.27 -21.42
N GLY A 231 26.46 2.18 -20.34
CA GLY A 231 25.06 2.65 -20.33
C GLY A 231 24.09 1.81 -21.17
N ASN A 232 24.57 0.79 -21.89
CA ASN A 232 23.81 0.02 -22.88
C ASN A 232 22.77 -0.93 -22.29
N MET A 233 22.83 -1.20 -20.98
CA MET A 233 21.90 -2.09 -20.30
C MET A 233 21.12 -1.31 -19.26
N THR A 234 19.87 -0.98 -19.56
CA THR A 234 18.94 -0.41 -18.59
C THR A 234 18.66 -1.43 -17.48
N GLY A 235 18.70 -0.95 -16.24
CA GLY A 235 18.33 -1.74 -15.08
C GLY A 235 17.50 -0.91 -14.11
N TYR A 236 16.98 -1.58 -13.09
CA TYR A 236 16.26 -0.95 -12.00
C TYR A 236 16.70 -1.55 -10.67
N LEU A 237 16.51 -0.79 -9.59
CA LEU A 237 16.45 -1.39 -8.28
C LEU A 237 15.09 -2.09 -8.11
N ARG A 238 15.09 -3.32 -7.59
CA ARG A 238 13.89 -4.15 -7.50
C ARG A 238 12.79 -3.49 -6.65
N PRO A 239 11.53 -3.45 -7.12
CA PRO A 239 10.39 -2.94 -6.35
C PRO A 239 9.83 -3.94 -5.32
N GLU A 240 10.26 -5.20 -5.41
CA GLU A 240 9.91 -6.33 -4.54
C GLU A 240 10.99 -7.42 -4.60
N THR A 241 10.94 -8.41 -3.69
CA THR A 241 11.88 -9.55 -3.67
C THR A 241 11.40 -10.78 -4.44
N ALA A 242 10.13 -10.83 -4.86
CA ALA A 242 9.52 -12.04 -5.41
C ALA A 242 10.15 -12.53 -6.73
N GLN A 243 10.53 -11.60 -7.61
CA GLN A 243 11.10 -11.93 -8.92
C GLN A 243 12.35 -12.81 -8.83
N GLY A 244 13.19 -12.60 -7.81
CA GLY A 244 14.38 -13.43 -7.57
C GLY A 244 14.04 -14.90 -7.31
N MET A 245 12.95 -15.16 -6.57
CA MET A 245 12.45 -16.52 -6.32
C MET A 245 11.87 -17.15 -7.58
N PHE A 246 11.12 -16.41 -8.39
CA PHE A 246 10.56 -16.92 -9.65
C PHE A 246 11.64 -17.33 -10.65
N LEU A 247 12.68 -16.52 -10.81
CA LEU A 247 13.81 -16.83 -11.71
C LEU A 247 14.60 -18.07 -11.25
N ASN A 248 14.60 -18.36 -9.95
CA ASN A 248 15.26 -19.52 -9.36
C ASN A 248 14.34 -20.73 -9.14
N PHE A 249 13.09 -20.70 -9.63
CA PHE A 249 12.09 -21.74 -9.37
C PHE A 249 12.58 -23.16 -9.68
N LYS A 250 13.28 -23.35 -10.81
CA LYS A 250 13.80 -24.68 -11.19
C LYS A 250 14.76 -25.25 -10.14
N ARG A 251 15.67 -24.43 -9.61
CA ARG A 251 16.65 -24.85 -8.59
C ARG A 251 15.99 -25.10 -7.24
N LEU A 252 15.02 -24.26 -6.88
CA LEU A 252 14.23 -24.42 -5.65
C LEU A 252 13.40 -25.70 -5.68
N LEU A 253 12.75 -25.99 -6.82
CA LEU A 253 11.98 -27.21 -7.02
C LEU A 253 12.88 -28.45 -7.01
N GLU A 254 14.07 -28.38 -7.61
CA GLU A 254 15.08 -29.45 -7.57
C GLU A 254 15.53 -29.74 -6.14
N PHE A 255 15.76 -28.70 -5.32
CA PHE A 255 16.08 -28.86 -3.90
C PHE A 255 14.97 -29.60 -3.15
N ASN A 256 13.70 -29.34 -3.51
CA ASN A 256 12.55 -30.09 -3.00
C ASN A 256 12.25 -31.39 -3.77
N GLN A 257 13.22 -31.94 -4.50
CA GLN A 257 13.12 -33.21 -5.23
C GLN A 257 11.95 -33.27 -6.22
N GLY A 258 11.56 -32.13 -6.80
CA GLY A 258 10.45 -32.05 -7.75
C GLY A 258 9.06 -32.14 -7.11
N LYS A 259 8.95 -32.15 -5.77
CA LYS A 259 7.68 -32.31 -5.07
C LYS A 259 7.04 -30.96 -4.77
N LEU A 260 5.70 -30.95 -4.75
CA LEU A 260 4.87 -29.83 -4.32
C LEU A 260 3.98 -30.28 -3.14
N PRO A 261 3.55 -29.36 -2.24
CA PRO A 261 3.93 -27.94 -2.19
C PRO A 261 5.33 -27.72 -1.59
N PHE A 262 5.95 -26.57 -1.87
CA PHE A 262 7.08 -26.01 -1.12
C PHE A 262 6.98 -24.49 -1.08
N GLY A 263 7.60 -23.87 -0.07
CA GLY A 263 7.73 -22.42 0.05
C GLY A 263 9.15 -21.96 -0.25
N ALA A 264 9.28 -20.77 -0.82
CA ALA A 264 10.54 -20.02 -0.85
C ALA A 264 10.34 -18.66 -0.17
N ALA A 265 11.38 -18.15 0.48
CA ALA A 265 11.37 -16.86 1.15
C ALA A 265 12.63 -16.06 0.81
N GLN A 266 12.52 -14.75 0.91
CA GLN A 266 13.65 -13.85 0.83
C GLN A 266 13.44 -12.65 1.76
N ILE A 267 14.46 -12.33 2.55
CA ILE A 267 14.51 -11.13 3.39
C ILE A 267 15.53 -10.17 2.79
N GLY A 268 15.08 -9.00 2.33
CA GLY A 268 15.99 -7.98 1.81
C GLY A 268 15.28 -6.68 1.47
N ASN A 269 16.07 -5.65 1.17
CA ASN A 269 15.52 -4.34 0.81
C ASN A 269 14.85 -4.38 -0.58
N SER A 270 13.84 -3.53 -0.76
CA SER A 270 13.18 -3.23 -2.03
C SER A 270 12.98 -1.73 -2.11
N PHE A 271 12.86 -1.20 -3.33
CA PHE A 271 12.92 0.25 -3.56
C PHE A 271 11.71 0.72 -4.34
N ARG A 272 11.11 1.82 -3.90
CA ARG A 272 9.98 2.47 -4.56
C ARG A 272 10.23 3.97 -4.59
N ASN A 273 10.37 4.53 -5.78
CA ASN A 273 10.55 5.96 -5.99
C ASN A 273 9.25 6.74 -5.73
N GLU A 274 8.84 6.78 -4.47
CA GLU A 274 7.61 7.42 -4.01
C GLU A 274 7.61 8.92 -4.36
N ILE A 275 6.50 9.38 -4.95
CA ILE A 275 6.31 10.76 -5.44
C ILE A 275 6.41 11.76 -4.29
N SER A 276 5.72 11.51 -3.17
CA SER A 276 5.69 12.41 -2.01
C SER A 276 5.60 11.64 -0.68
N PRO A 277 6.70 11.07 -0.18
CA PRO A 277 6.73 10.32 1.08
C PRO A 277 6.61 11.27 2.29
N ARG A 278 5.41 11.34 2.90
CA ARG A 278 5.09 12.27 4.02
C ARG A 278 4.67 11.58 5.33
N SER A 279 4.74 10.25 5.40
CA SER A 279 4.14 9.46 6.50
C SER A 279 5.17 8.76 7.40
N GLY A 280 6.38 9.30 7.53
CA GLY A 280 7.45 8.66 8.29
C GLY A 280 7.81 7.29 7.71
N LEU A 281 8.07 6.31 8.59
CA LEU A 281 8.40 4.93 8.19
C LEU A 281 7.25 4.18 7.48
N ILE A 282 6.02 4.71 7.45
CA ILE A 282 4.89 4.08 6.75
C ILE A 282 5.05 4.18 5.23
N ARG A 283 5.74 5.21 4.73
CA ARG A 283 5.96 5.43 3.30
C ARG A 283 7.38 5.91 3.04
N VAL A 284 8.25 4.96 2.69
CA VAL A 284 9.68 5.14 2.44
C VAL A 284 10.02 4.80 0.99
N ARG A 285 11.24 5.16 0.57
CA ARG A 285 11.77 4.89 -0.76
C ARG A 285 12.64 3.64 -0.82
#